data_AF-A0A6M1M1N8-F1
#
_entry.id   AF-A0A6M1M1N8-F1
#
_cell.length_a   1.000
_cell.length_b   1.000
_cell.length_c   1.000
_cell.angle_alpha   90.00
_cell.angle_beta   90.00
_cell.angle_gamma   90.00
#
_symmetry.space_group_name_H-M   'P 1'
#
loop_
_entity.id
_entity.type
_entity.pdbx_description
1 polymer ?
#
loop_
_entity_poly.entity_id
_entity_poly.type
_entity_poly.pdbx_seq_one_letter_code
_entity_poly.pdbx_strand_id
1 'polypeptide(L)'
;MRRTVIGIALTGIALAGCSSTDRAAPPVTIAAPKPPPAPAAPWGPVLANDGTCTGAVPVAATEIAPGIGECELVRLKGKPPTDVLVGESGRGQREVQVLYTEPGAKELYFFVNNRLDRIVK
;
A
#
# COMPACT_ATOMS: atom_id res chain seq x y z
N MET A 1 64.23 54.28 -6.90
CA MET A 1 65.10 54.92 -5.88
C MET A 1 64.28 55.14 -4.62
N ARG A 2 64.91 54.91 -3.46
CA ARG A 2 64.49 55.23 -2.07
C ARG A 2 63.39 54.36 -1.44
N ARG A 3 63.43 53.96 -0.17
CA ARG A 3 64.50 53.73 0.85
C ARG A 3 63.73 53.38 2.15
N THR A 4 64.15 52.32 2.88
CA THR A 4 64.13 52.20 4.38
C THR A 4 62.76 52.22 5.11
N VAL A 5 62.46 51.57 6.26
CA VAL A 5 63.19 50.83 7.31
C VAL A 5 62.16 50.36 8.37
N ILE A 6 62.38 49.18 8.99
CA ILE A 6 62.26 48.80 10.44
C ILE A 6 61.04 49.34 11.25
N GLY A 7 60.30 48.60 12.07
CA GLY A 7 60.43 47.27 12.69
C GLY A 7 59.63 47.24 14.02
N ILE A 8 59.55 46.06 14.66
CA ILE A 8 59.24 45.80 16.10
C ILE A 8 57.75 46.10 16.47
N ALA A 9 56.96 45.29 17.19
CA ALA A 9 57.19 44.49 18.39
C ALA A 9 56.12 43.41 18.59
N LEU A 10 56.43 42.49 19.49
CA LEU A 10 55.64 41.34 19.97
C LEU A 10 54.26 41.70 20.54
N THR A 11 53.30 40.79 20.39
CA THR A 11 52.40 40.43 21.51
C THR A 11 51.81 39.04 21.28
N GLY A 12 52.16 38.09 22.15
CA GLY A 12 51.55 36.76 22.17
C GLY A 12 50.22 36.79 22.91
N ILE A 13 49.28 35.96 22.49
CA ILE A 13 48.14 35.52 23.31
C ILE A 13 47.86 34.06 22.95
N ALA A 14 48.11 33.17 23.91
CA ALA A 14 47.63 31.80 23.89
C ALA A 14 46.15 31.81 24.30
N LEU A 15 45.28 31.14 23.53
CA LEU A 15 44.04 30.60 24.08
C LEU A 15 43.80 29.18 23.59
N ALA A 16 43.53 28.36 24.59
CA ALA A 16 43.32 26.93 24.56
C ALA A 16 42.15 26.52 23.64
N GLY A 17 42.29 25.35 23.03
CA GLY A 17 41.19 24.67 22.37
C GLY A 17 40.11 24.28 23.37
N CYS A 18 38.88 24.71 23.10
CA CYS A 18 37.66 24.10 23.63
C CYS A 18 36.90 23.52 22.43
N SER A 19 37.24 22.29 22.06
CA SER A 19 36.39 21.47 21.20
C SER A 19 35.21 20.97 22.04
N SER A 20 34.21 21.83 22.23
CA SER A 20 32.91 21.42 22.75
C SER A 20 32.32 20.40 21.79
N THR A 21 32.34 19.14 22.20
CA THR A 21 31.65 18.07 21.49
C THR A 21 30.17 18.22 21.81
N ASP A 22 29.48 19.06 21.05
CA ASP A 22 28.02 19.16 21.10
C ASP A 22 27.47 17.87 20.49
N ARG A 23 27.03 16.97 21.36
CA ARG A 23 26.47 15.68 20.97
C ARG A 23 25.06 15.95 20.45
N ALA A 24 24.96 16.38 19.20
CA ALA A 24 23.68 16.53 18.52
C ALA A 24 22.94 15.19 18.55
N ALA A 25 21.82 15.12 19.27
CA ALA A 25 20.94 13.98 19.23
C ALA A 25 20.40 13.81 17.80
N PRO A 26 20.31 12.57 17.28
CA PRO A 26 19.76 12.35 15.95
C PRO A 26 18.31 12.86 15.89
N PRO A 27 17.90 13.49 14.79
CA PRO A 27 16.55 14.00 14.66
C PRO A 27 15.53 12.85 14.79
N VAL A 28 14.59 13.00 15.72
CA VAL A 28 13.43 12.11 15.86
C VAL A 28 12.51 12.33 14.66
N THR A 29 12.46 11.35 13.76
CA THR A 29 11.48 11.32 12.66
C THR A 29 10.12 10.91 13.20
N ILE A 30 9.19 11.87 13.24
CA ILE A 30 7.78 11.60 13.54
C ILE A 30 7.14 11.09 12.25
N ALA A 31 6.72 9.82 12.23
CA ALA A 31 5.97 9.26 11.11
C ALA A 31 4.62 9.99 10.96
N ALA A 32 4.27 10.36 9.74
CA ALA A 32 2.97 10.98 9.46
C ALA A 32 1.82 10.03 9.84
N PRO A 33 0.70 10.54 10.39
CA PRO A 33 -0.47 9.73 10.69
C PRO A 33 -0.98 9.01 9.43
N LYS A 34 -1.28 7.71 9.56
CA LYS A 34 -1.89 6.94 8.47
C LYS A 34 -3.25 7.57 8.11
N PRO A 35 -3.55 7.80 6.82
CA PRO A 35 -4.87 8.29 6.40
C PRO A 35 -5.99 7.38 6.89
N PRO A 36 -7.18 7.94 7.22
CA PRO A 36 -8.33 7.14 7.59
C PRO A 36 -8.70 6.16 6.46
N PRO A 37 -9.17 4.93 6.79
CA PRO A 37 -9.61 3.97 5.79
C PRO A 37 -10.73 4.54 4.92
N ALA A 38 -10.76 4.15 3.64
CA ALA A 38 -11.88 4.47 2.76
C ALA A 38 -13.20 3.92 3.34
N PRO A 39 -14.35 4.58 3.08
CA PRO A 39 -15.66 4.08 3.49
C PRO A 39 -15.87 2.64 3.02
N ALA A 40 -16.39 1.79 3.91
CA ALA A 40 -16.73 0.42 3.55
C ALA A 40 -17.82 0.44 2.47
N ALA A 41 -17.63 -0.35 1.41
CA ALA A 41 -18.65 -0.51 0.40
C ALA A 41 -19.93 -1.10 1.03
N PRO A 42 -21.14 -0.73 0.55
CA PRO A 42 -22.40 -1.17 1.15
C PRO A 42 -22.59 -2.71 1.10
N TRP A 43 -21.74 -3.41 0.34
CA TRP A 43 -21.80 -4.83 0.12
C TRP A 43 -20.77 -5.65 0.92
N GLY A 44 -19.95 -5.01 1.77
CA GLY A 44 -18.85 -5.63 2.51
C GLY A 44 -17.47 -5.42 1.86
N PRO A 45 -16.43 -6.18 2.24
CA PRO A 45 -15.10 -6.06 1.62
C PRO A 45 -15.17 -6.46 0.15
N VAL A 46 -14.44 -5.73 -0.69
CA VAL A 46 -14.40 -5.91 -2.14
C VAL A 46 -12.98 -6.24 -2.59
N LEU A 47 -12.88 -6.88 -3.75
CA LEU A 47 -11.60 -7.18 -4.38
C LEU A 47 -11.13 -5.97 -5.19
N ALA A 48 -9.89 -5.55 -4.98
CA ALA A 48 -9.23 -4.54 -5.79
C ALA A 48 -8.59 -5.17 -7.04
N ASN A 49 -8.21 -4.34 -8.02
CA ASN A 49 -7.59 -4.78 -9.28
C ASN A 49 -6.26 -5.54 -9.08
N ASP A 50 -5.59 -5.33 -7.94
CA ASP A 50 -4.35 -6.01 -7.59
C ASP A 50 -4.58 -7.37 -6.90
N GLY A 51 -5.84 -7.82 -6.78
CA GLY A 51 -6.21 -9.05 -6.12
C GLY A 51 -6.24 -8.96 -4.59
N THR A 52 -6.09 -7.77 -4.00
CA THR A 52 -6.17 -7.58 -2.56
C THR A 52 -7.61 -7.29 -2.09
N CYS A 53 -7.93 -7.72 -0.87
CA CYS A 53 -9.21 -7.44 -0.23
C CYS A 53 -9.15 -6.15 0.57
N THR A 54 -10.16 -5.29 0.39
CA THR A 54 -10.22 -3.98 1.05
C THR A 54 -10.50 -4.02 2.56
N GLY A 55 -10.87 -5.19 3.11
CA GLY A 55 -11.20 -5.34 4.52
C GLY A 55 -11.26 -6.79 4.98
N ALA A 56 -11.72 -6.98 6.22
CA ALA A 56 -11.85 -8.29 6.85
C ALA A 56 -12.85 -9.17 6.08
N VAL A 57 -12.39 -10.35 5.66
CA VAL A 57 -13.16 -11.27 4.81
C VAL A 57 -14.15 -12.09 5.65
N PRO A 58 -15.45 -12.11 5.31
CA PRO A 58 -16.41 -13.01 5.94
C PRO A 58 -16.03 -14.49 5.78
N VAL A 59 -16.44 -15.30 6.73
CA VAL A 59 -16.20 -16.76 6.74
C VAL A 59 -17.50 -17.56 6.67
N ALA A 60 -18.58 -16.94 6.20
CA ALA A 60 -19.89 -17.56 6.15
C ALA A 60 -20.00 -18.58 5.00
N ALA A 61 -19.39 -18.29 3.84
CA ALA A 61 -19.39 -19.23 2.72
C ALA A 61 -18.46 -20.42 2.96
N THR A 62 -18.98 -21.64 2.81
CA THR A 62 -18.21 -22.88 2.90
C THR A 62 -17.86 -23.48 1.53
N GLU A 63 -18.49 -23.00 0.46
CA GLU A 63 -18.29 -23.45 -0.91
C GLU A 63 -18.41 -22.29 -1.90
N ILE A 64 -17.93 -22.50 -3.13
CA ILE A 64 -17.98 -21.49 -4.20
C ILE A 64 -19.26 -21.68 -5.02
N ALA A 65 -20.26 -20.84 -4.75
CA ALA A 65 -21.55 -20.83 -5.43
C ALA A 65 -22.07 -19.40 -5.61
N PRO A 66 -23.01 -19.13 -6.54
CA PRO A 66 -23.62 -17.82 -6.67
C PRO A 66 -24.13 -17.27 -5.33
N GLY A 67 -23.88 -15.99 -5.09
CA GLY A 67 -24.22 -15.28 -3.86
C GLY A 67 -23.06 -15.01 -2.90
N ILE A 68 -21.92 -15.70 -3.02
CA ILE A 68 -20.74 -15.41 -2.16
C ILE A 68 -20.10 -14.06 -2.49
N GLY A 69 -19.36 -13.48 -1.55
CA GLY A 69 -18.57 -12.27 -1.76
C GLY A 69 -17.29 -12.48 -2.58
N GLU A 70 -16.78 -11.41 -3.20
CA GLU A 70 -15.52 -11.45 -3.98
C GLU A 70 -14.34 -11.90 -3.14
N CYS A 71 -14.24 -11.38 -1.93
CA CYS A 71 -13.17 -11.75 -1.01
C CYS A 71 -13.35 -13.15 -0.41
N GLU A 72 -14.59 -13.64 -0.32
CA GLU A 72 -14.84 -15.03 0.08
C GLU A 72 -14.37 -16.01 -0.99
N LEU A 73 -14.50 -15.65 -2.28
CA LEU A 73 -13.91 -16.44 -3.37
C LEU A 73 -12.39 -16.56 -3.18
N VAL A 74 -11.68 -15.45 -2.94
CA VAL A 74 -10.22 -15.48 -2.73
C VAL A 74 -9.86 -16.36 -1.53
N ARG A 75 -10.59 -16.24 -0.42
CA ARG A 75 -10.40 -17.09 0.76
C ARG A 75 -10.63 -18.58 0.42
N LEU A 76 -11.69 -18.91 -0.29
CA LEU A 76 -12.06 -20.29 -0.65
C LEU A 76 -11.10 -20.90 -1.68
N LYS A 77 -10.60 -20.12 -2.64
CA LYS A 77 -9.57 -20.57 -3.60
C LYS A 77 -8.20 -20.72 -2.94
N GLY A 78 -7.95 -20.02 -1.83
CA GLY A 78 -6.72 -20.13 -1.03
C GLY A 78 -5.45 -19.63 -1.72
N LYS A 79 -5.60 -18.93 -2.85
CA LYS A 79 -4.50 -18.39 -3.66
C LYS A 79 -4.96 -17.07 -4.31
N PRO A 80 -4.04 -16.16 -4.65
CA PRO A 80 -4.41 -14.94 -5.34
C PRO A 80 -5.01 -15.27 -6.73
N PRO A 81 -5.95 -14.44 -7.22
CA PRO A 81 -6.44 -14.55 -8.59
C PRO A 81 -5.32 -14.32 -9.60
N THR A 82 -5.47 -14.92 -10.78
CA THR A 82 -4.55 -14.68 -11.90
C THR A 82 -4.74 -13.28 -12.48
N ASP A 83 -5.99 -12.83 -12.57
CA ASP A 83 -6.33 -11.49 -13.04
C ASP A 83 -7.66 -11.03 -12.43
N VAL A 84 -7.82 -9.72 -12.27
CA VAL A 84 -9.01 -9.09 -11.72
C VAL A 84 -9.36 -7.86 -12.56
N LEU A 85 -10.52 -7.90 -13.20
CA LEU A 85 -11.07 -6.76 -13.93
C LEU A 85 -12.24 -6.18 -13.14
N VAL A 86 -12.06 -5.00 -12.55
CA VAL A 86 -13.15 -4.24 -11.93
C VAL A 86 -13.65 -3.19 -12.90
N GLY A 87 -14.97 -3.14 -13.06
CA GLY A 87 -15.64 -2.15 -13.89
C GLY A 87 -17.04 -1.84 -13.39
N GLU A 88 -17.80 -1.17 -14.24
CA GLU A 88 -19.19 -0.83 -14.02
C GLU A 88 -20.02 -1.39 -15.18
N SER A 89 -21.11 -2.05 -14.87
CA SER A 89 -22.11 -2.49 -15.85
C SER A 89 -22.72 -1.28 -16.56
N GLY A 90 -23.32 -1.50 -17.73
CA GLY A 90 -24.16 -0.50 -18.40
C GLY A 90 -25.43 -0.07 -17.61
N ARG A 91 -25.60 -0.55 -16.37
CA ARG A 91 -26.72 -0.24 -15.46
C ARG A 91 -26.26 0.41 -14.15
N GLY A 92 -25.02 0.87 -14.07
CA GLY A 92 -24.48 1.54 -12.88
C GLY A 92 -24.13 0.63 -11.71
N GLN A 93 -24.10 -0.68 -11.94
CA GLN A 93 -23.73 -1.69 -10.94
C GLN A 93 -22.26 -2.03 -11.06
N ARG A 94 -21.57 -2.28 -9.95
CA ARG A 94 -20.17 -2.69 -9.98
C ARG A 94 -20.06 -4.13 -10.51
N GLU A 95 -19.24 -4.33 -11.52
CA GLU A 95 -18.95 -5.64 -12.09
C GLU A 95 -17.49 -6.02 -11.84
N VAL A 96 -17.26 -7.27 -11.46
CA VAL A 96 -15.90 -7.81 -11.35
C VAL A 96 -15.81 -9.13 -12.06
N GLN A 97 -14.74 -9.28 -12.84
CA GLN A 97 -14.36 -10.54 -13.43
C GLN A 97 -13.08 -10.99 -12.77
N VAL A 98 -13.12 -12.18 -12.16
CA VAL A 98 -11.97 -12.77 -11.48
C VAL A 98 -11.57 -14.02 -12.25
N LEU A 99 -10.33 -14.04 -12.73
CA LEU A 99 -9.76 -15.18 -13.44
C LEU A 99 -8.90 -16.01 -12.49
N TYR A 100 -9.13 -17.32 -12.47
CA TYR A 100 -8.19 -18.30 -11.93
C TYR A 100 -7.74 -19.24 -13.04
N THR A 101 -6.45 -19.21 -13.35
CA THR A 101 -5.84 -20.21 -14.24
C THR A 101 -5.24 -21.32 -13.39
N GLU A 102 -5.69 -22.54 -13.62
CA GLU A 102 -5.16 -23.76 -13.01
C GLU A 102 -4.51 -24.64 -14.09
N PRO A 103 -3.59 -25.55 -13.74
CA PRO A 103 -3.03 -26.48 -14.71
C PRO A 103 -4.15 -27.28 -15.39
N GLY A 104 -4.42 -26.99 -16.67
CA GLY A 104 -5.45 -27.67 -17.46
C GLY A 104 -6.86 -27.09 -17.38
N ALA A 105 -7.11 -26.00 -16.65
CA ALA A 105 -8.43 -25.36 -16.56
C ALA A 105 -8.35 -23.84 -16.37
N LYS A 106 -9.37 -23.11 -16.81
CA LYS A 106 -9.54 -21.68 -16.53
C LYS A 106 -10.93 -21.44 -15.98
N GLU A 107 -11.03 -20.80 -14.83
CA GLU A 107 -12.31 -20.44 -14.24
C GLU A 107 -12.45 -18.92 -14.19
N LEU A 108 -13.54 -18.41 -14.74
CA LEU A 108 -13.92 -17.00 -14.71
C LEU A 108 -15.15 -16.84 -13.82
N TYR A 109 -15.00 -16.00 -12.79
CA TYR A 109 -16.05 -15.71 -11.83
C TYR A 109 -16.55 -14.29 -12.06
N PHE A 110 -17.86 -14.13 -12.24
CA PHE A 110 -18.48 -12.85 -12.52
C PHE A 110 -19.26 -12.38 -11.30
N PHE A 111 -18.93 -11.21 -10.80
CA PHE A 111 -19.61 -10.59 -9.66
C PHE A 111 -20.39 -9.37 -10.11
N VAL A 112 -21.57 -9.20 -9.51
CA VAL A 112 -22.36 -7.97 -9.61
C VAL A 112 -22.61 -7.50 -8.18
N ASN A 113 -22.23 -6.26 -7.87
CA ASN A 113 -22.35 -5.67 -6.53
C ASN A 113 -21.80 -6.56 -5.41
N ASN A 114 -20.59 -7.11 -5.60
CA ASN A 114 -19.92 -7.99 -4.65
C ASN A 114 -20.68 -9.30 -4.34
N ARG A 115 -21.47 -9.80 -5.29
CA ARG A 115 -22.13 -11.10 -5.21
C ARG A 115 -21.82 -11.91 -6.45
N LEU A 116 -21.37 -13.14 -6.25
CA LEU A 116 -21.10 -14.05 -7.35
C LEU A 116 -22.40 -14.30 -8.12
N ASP A 117 -22.44 -13.93 -9.39
CA ASP A 117 -23.56 -14.19 -10.30
C ASP A 117 -23.28 -15.49 -11.07
N ARG A 118 -22.10 -15.49 -11.66
CA ARG A 118 -21.55 -16.36 -12.71
C ARG A 118 -20.35 -17.25 -12.44
N ILE A 119 -20.32 -18.48 -12.93
CA ILE A 119 -19.06 -19.22 -13.12
C ILE A 119 -18.97 -19.74 -14.56
N VAL A 120 -17.84 -19.45 -15.24
CA VAL A 120 -17.50 -19.97 -16.57
C VAL A 120 -16.22 -20.80 -16.44
N LYS A 121 -16.17 -21.98 -17.08
CA LYS A 121 -15.05 -22.92 -17.03
C LYS A 121 -14.57 -23.28 -18.43
#